data_AF-A0A963LPF2-F1
#
_entry.id   AF-A0A963LPF2-F1
#
_cell.length_a   1.000
_cell.length_b   1.000
_cell.length_c   1.000
_cell.angle_alpha   90.00
_cell.angle_beta   90.00
_cell.angle_gamma   90.00
#
_symmetry.space_group_name_H-M   'P 1'
#
loop_
_entity.id
_entity.type
_entity.pdbx_description
1 polymer ?
#
loop_
_entity_poly.entity_id
_entity_poly.type
_entity_poly.pdbx_seq_one_letter_code
_entity_poly.pdbx_strand_id
1 'polypeptide(L)' 'MVAPAIALGNRVVVLPSTHLPLIATDLYQVLDTSDLPDGVVNIVTDAGKTLSA' A
#
# COMPACT_ATOMS: atom_id res chain seq x y z
N MET A 1 4.15 -2.34 7.23
CA MET A 1 3.33 -3.33 7.97
C MET A 1 1.87 -3.15 7.56
N VAL A 2 1.41 -3.89 6.55
CA VAL A 2 0.08 -3.71 5.91
C VAL A 2 -0.89 -4.82 6.32
N ALA A 3 -0.48 -6.08 6.14
CA ALA A 3 -1.28 -7.26 6.46
C ALA A 3 -1.86 -7.32 7.90
N PRO A 4 -1.08 -7.10 8.99
CA PRO A 4 -1.66 -7.16 10.33
C PRO A 4 -2.67 -6.05 10.63
N ALA A 5 -2.52 -4.87 10.00
CA ALA A 5 -3.46 -3.77 10.17
C ALA A 5 -4.82 -4.08 9.52
N ILE A 6 -4.79 -4.68 8.32
CA ILE A 6 -6.01 -5.15 7.63
C ILE A 6 -6.66 -6.30 8.41
N ALA A 7 -5.88 -7.22 8.96
CA ALA A 7 -6.40 -8.35 9.76
C ALA A 7 -7.17 -7.89 11.02
N LEU A 8 -6.82 -6.73 11.57
CA LEU A 8 -7.53 -6.09 12.68
C LEU A 8 -8.72 -5.22 12.24
N GLY A 9 -9.06 -5.21 10.95
CA GLY A 9 -10.18 -4.45 10.38
C GLY A 9 -9.86 -2.98 10.09
N ASN A 10 -8.58 -2.58 10.06
CA ASN A 10 -8.20 -1.21 9.76
C ASN A 10 -8.06 -0.99 8.25
N ARG A 11 -8.44 0.20 7.80
CA ARG A 11 -8.09 0.73 6.48
C ARG A 11 -6.73 1.38 6.57
N VAL A 12 -5.86 1.13 5.59
CA VAL A 12 -4.47 1.56 5.62
C VAL A 12 -4.07 2.35 4.39
N VAL A 13 -3.31 3.42 4.61
CA VAL A 13 -2.61 4.17 3.57
C VAL A 13 -1.14 3.80 3.66
N VAL A 14 -0.56 3.36 2.55
CA VAL A 14 0.80 2.82 2.48
C VAL A 14 1.61 3.68 1.52
N LEU A 15 2.72 4.22 2.04
CA LEU A 15 3.75 4.87 1.24
C LEU A 15 4.82 3.80 0.92
N PRO A 16 4.98 3.41 -0.36
CA PRO A 16 6.02 2.46 -0.75
C PRO A 16 7.40 3.13 -0.73
N SER A 17 8.44 2.30 -0.70
CA SER A 17 9.83 2.78 -0.67
C SER A 17 10.18 3.57 -1.94
N THR A 18 10.78 4.75 -1.77
CA THR A 18 11.30 5.58 -2.86
C THR A 18 12.42 4.90 -3.65
N HIS A 19 13.17 3.99 -3.01
CA HIS A 19 14.27 3.28 -3.64
C HIS A 19 13.80 2.07 -4.47
N LEU A 20 12.68 1.45 -4.09
CA LEU A 20 12.16 0.22 -4.71
C LEU A 20 10.63 0.29 -4.89
N PRO A 21 10.11 1.26 -5.66
CA PRO A 21 8.66 1.45 -5.81
C PRO A 21 7.99 0.31 -6.59
N LEU A 22 8.74 -0.40 -7.47
CA LEU A 22 8.20 -1.45 -8.33
C LEU A 22 7.66 -2.67 -7.56
N ILE A 23 8.21 -2.97 -6.38
CA ILE A 23 7.72 -4.07 -5.53
C ILE A 23 6.29 -3.78 -5.03
N ALA A 24 5.95 -2.51 -4.82
CA ALA A 24 4.62 -2.13 -4.36
C ALA A 24 3.56 -2.29 -5.45
N THR A 25 3.92 -2.09 -6.72
CA THR A 25 3.02 -2.35 -7.85
C THR A 25 2.75 -3.84 -8.06
N ASP A 26 3.74 -4.72 -7.82
CA ASP A 26 3.51 -6.17 -7.87
C ASP A 26 2.58 -6.63 -6.74
N LEU A 27 2.76 -6.06 -5.54
CA LEU A 27 1.88 -6.33 -4.42
C LEU A 27 0.45 -5.82 -4.68
N TYR A 28 0.29 -4.67 -5.36
CA TYR A 28 -1.02 -4.14 -5.73
C TYR A 28 -1.82 -5.15 -6.57
N GLN A 29 -1.21 -5.79 -7.56
CA GLN A 29 -1.92 -6.78 -8.38
C GLN A 29 -2.43 -7.97 -7.56
N VAL A 30 -1.63 -8.45 -6.61
CA VAL A 30 -2.04 -9.53 -5.71
C VAL A 30 -3.22 -9.09 -4.84
N LEU A 31 -3.19 -7.87 -4.32
CA LEU A 31 -4.27 -7.33 -3.49
C LEU A 31 -5.58 -7.13 -4.29
N ASP A 32 -5.47 -6.64 -5.53
CA ASP A 32 -6.58 -6.43 -6.45
C ASP A 32 -7.28 -7.74 -6.86
N THR A 33 -6.49 -8.82 -7.02
CA THR A 33 -7.02 -10.17 -7.32
C THR A 33 -7.50 -10.94 -6.08
N SER A 34 -7.36 -10.38 -4.88
CA SER A 34 -7.73 -11.04 -3.61
C SER A 34 -9.12 -10.66 -3.09
N ASP A 35 -9.98 -10.07 -3.92
CA ASP A 35 -11.32 -9.59 -3.54
C ASP A 35 -11.31 -8.65 -2.31
N LEU A 36 -10.30 -7.80 -2.20
CA LEU A 36 -10.25 -6.80 -1.13
C LEU A 36 -11.26 -5.67 -1.41
N PRO A 37 -12.08 -5.27 -0.43
CA PRO A 37 -13.01 -4.17 -0.59
C PRO A 37 -12.29 -2.85 -0.93
N ASP A 38 -12.92 -2.05 -1.79
CA ASP A 38 -12.40 -0.74 -2.18
C ASP A 38 -12.05 0.13 -0.96
N GLY A 39 -10.84 0.69 -0.96
CA GLY A 39 -10.37 1.61 0.07
C GLY A 39 -9.82 0.95 1.35
N VAL A 40 -9.71 -0.39 1.41
CA VAL A 40 -9.01 -1.07 2.53
C VAL A 40 -7.50 -0.83 2.47
N VAL A 41 -6.92 -0.81 1.26
CA VAL A 41 -5.51 -0.51 1.02
C VAL A 41 -5.39 0.60 -0.01
N ASN A 42 -4.84 1.74 0.40
CA ASN A 42 -4.50 2.83 -0.50
C ASN A 42 -2.98 2.95 -0.59
N ILE A 43 -2.44 2.73 -1.78
CA ILE A 43 -1.00 2.88 -2.04
C ILE A 43 -0.78 4.26 -2.65
N VAL A 44 0.04 5.09 -2.00
CA VAL A 44 0.37 6.44 -2.47
C VAL A 44 1.86 6.49 -2.77
N THR A 45 2.22 6.68 -4.04
CA THR A 45 3.63 6.77 -4.45
C THR A 45 4.07 8.24 -4.43
N ASP A 46 5.13 8.56 -3.68
CA ASP A 46 5.78 9.88 -3.69
C ASP A 46 7.20 9.76 -4.28
N ALA A 47 7.65 10.81 -4.96
CA ALA A 47 9.02 10.91 -5.47
C ALA A 47 10.02 11.35 -4.38
N GLY A 48 9.69 11.15 -3.10
CA GLY A 48 10.49 11.57 -1.95
C GLY A 48 10.50 13.08 -1.71
N LYS A 49 9.49 13.81 -2.20
CA LYS A 49 9.49 15.28 -2.22
C LYS A 49 8.44 15.92 -1.34
N THR A 50 7.45 15.17 -0.88
CA THR A 50 6.29 15.75 -0.17
C THR A 50 5.90 14.97 1.09
N LEU A 51 6.18 13.67 1.17
CA LEU A 51 5.74 12.81 2.28
C LEU A 51 6.89 12.22 3.14
N SER A 52 8.08 12.82 3.10
CA SER A 52 9.26 12.40 3.88
C SER A 52 9.17 12.88 5.35
N ALA A 53 8.61 12.04 6.23
CA ALA A 53 8.60 12.22 7.69
C ALA A 53 9.04 10.93 8.39
#